data_AF-A0A1J3D879-F1
#
_entry.id   AF-A0A1J3D879-F1
#
_cell.length_a   1.000
_cell.length_b   1.000
_cell.length_c   1.000
_cell.angle_alpha   90.00
_cell.angle_beta   90.00
_cell.angle_gamma   90.00
#
_symmetry.space_group_name_H-M   'P 1'
#
loop_
_entity.id
_entity.type
_entity.pdbx_description
1 polymer ?
#
loop_
_entity_poly.entity_id
_entity_poly.type
_entity_poly.pdbx_seq_one_letter_code
_entity_poly.pdbx_strand_id
1 'polypeptide(L)'
;DFVKEVIEADTRGSKFEMSCISLLEGSVHENKIRNVLVLRELGVPQRLLFSLLISDRQIVCGRERFEESLQKVVEMGFDPKTSKFVYALHAVYQLSDKAI
;
A
#
# COMPACT_ATOMS: atom_id res chain seq x y z
N ASP A 1 -5.01 -9.77 -14.64
CA ASP A 1 -5.32 -10.30 -13.29
C ASP A 1 -4.17 -9.90 -12.38
N PHE A 2 -4.35 -8.86 -11.57
CA PHE A 2 -3.27 -8.22 -10.80
C PHE A 2 -2.59 -9.18 -9.82
N VAL A 3 -3.35 -10.12 -9.25
CA VAL A 3 -2.80 -11.16 -8.37
C VAL A 3 -1.77 -12.00 -9.12
N LYS A 4 -2.05 -12.32 -10.39
CA LYS A 4 -1.10 -13.03 -11.26
C LYS A 4 0.15 -12.19 -11.49
N GLU A 5 0.02 -10.90 -11.82
CA GLU A 5 1.19 -10.03 -12.03
C GLU A 5 2.06 -9.84 -10.78
N VAL A 6 1.45 -9.76 -9.59
CA VAL A 6 2.19 -9.69 -8.31
C VAL A 6 2.97 -10.99 -8.07
N ILE A 7 2.37 -12.15 -8.38
CA ILE A 7 3.04 -13.45 -8.27
C ILE A 7 4.18 -13.55 -9.29
N GLU A 8 3.93 -13.12 -10.53
CA GLU A 8 4.88 -13.22 -11.66
C GLU A 8 6.08 -12.27 -11.50
N ALA A 9 5.86 -11.06 -10.99
CA ALA A 9 6.92 -10.10 -10.71
C ALA A 9 7.88 -10.58 -9.60
N ASP A 10 7.38 -11.39 -8.66
CA ASP A 10 8.19 -11.99 -7.60
C ASP A 10 9.02 -13.17 -8.12
N THR A 11 8.44 -13.99 -8.99
CA THR A 11 9.18 -15.10 -9.64
C THR A 11 10.23 -14.61 -10.63
N ARG A 12 10.00 -13.46 -11.28
CA ARG A 12 10.95 -12.87 -12.25
C ARG A 12 11.91 -11.83 -11.67
N GLY A 13 11.75 -11.41 -10.41
CA GLY A 13 12.50 -10.28 -9.85
C GLY A 13 12.28 -8.97 -10.62
N SER A 14 11.17 -8.85 -11.35
CA SER A 14 10.90 -7.72 -12.24
C SER A 14 10.55 -6.47 -11.42
N LYS A 15 11.18 -5.35 -11.75
CA LYS A 15 10.73 -4.03 -11.29
C LYS A 15 9.39 -3.76 -11.96
N PHE A 16 8.36 -3.53 -11.16
CA PHE A 16 7.08 -3.08 -11.66
C PHE A 16 7.29 -1.65 -12.12
N GLU A 17 7.09 -1.36 -13.41
CA GLU A 17 7.48 -0.09 -13.98
C GLU A 17 6.51 1.00 -13.49
N MET A 18 7.06 2.06 -12.86
CA MET A 18 6.33 3.19 -12.26
C MET A 18 5.40 3.90 -13.26
N SER A 19 5.61 3.68 -14.57
CA SER A 19 4.79 4.17 -15.67
C SER A 19 3.36 3.60 -15.68
N CYS A 20 3.14 2.38 -15.19
CA CYS A 20 1.80 1.79 -15.07
C CYS A 20 0.99 2.44 -13.93
N ILE A 21 1.67 2.96 -12.90
CA ILE A 21 1.05 3.58 -11.73
C ILE A 21 0.33 4.89 -12.08
N SER A 22 0.89 5.67 -13.01
CA SER A 22 0.30 6.92 -13.49
C SER A 22 -0.94 6.73 -14.39
N LEU A 23 -1.20 5.52 -14.87
CA LEU A 23 -2.34 5.21 -15.76
C LEU A 23 -3.57 4.67 -15.00
N LEU A 24 -3.42 4.37 -13.72
CA LEU A 24 -4.45 3.81 -12.85
C LEU A 24 -5.18 4.97 -12.14
N GLU A 25 -5.97 5.75 -12.89
CA GLU A 25 -6.68 6.94 -12.36
C GLU A 25 -8.17 6.68 -12.10
N GLY A 26 -8.56 6.75 -10.83
CA GLY A 26 -9.90 7.12 -10.39
C GLY A 26 -10.70 6.05 -9.67
N SER A 27 -10.39 4.75 -9.84
CA SER A 27 -11.13 3.69 -9.14
C SER A 27 -10.52 3.28 -7.81
N VAL A 28 -11.36 2.76 -6.91
CA VAL A 28 -10.95 2.20 -5.61
C VAL A 28 -9.91 1.08 -5.79
N HIS A 29 -10.08 0.24 -6.82
CA HIS A 29 -9.17 -0.88 -7.11
C HIS A 29 -7.81 -0.43 -7.61
N GLU A 30 -7.76 0.60 -8.46
CA GLU A 30 -6.53 1.20 -8.96
C GLU A 30 -5.70 1.84 -7.84
N ASN A 31 -6.35 2.56 -6.94
CA ASN A 31 -5.70 3.12 -5.75
C ASN A 31 -5.11 2.01 -4.86
N LYS A 32 -5.82 0.88 -4.70
CA LYS A 32 -5.29 -0.28 -3.97
C LYS A 32 -4.02 -0.83 -4.59
N ILE A 33 -4.02 -1.00 -5.91
CA ILE A 33 -2.87 -1.53 -6.66
C ILE A 33 -1.65 -0.63 -6.50
N ARG A 34 -1.79 0.68 -6.78
CA ARG A 34 -0.70 1.64 -6.62
C ARG A 34 -0.12 1.59 -5.21
N ASN A 35 -0.98 1.68 -4.21
CA ASN A 35 -0.53 1.81 -2.83
C ASN A 35 0.18 0.53 -2.36
N VAL A 36 -0.24 -0.65 -2.82
CA VAL A 36 0.47 -1.92 -2.54
C VAL A 36 1.84 -1.97 -3.19
N LEU A 37 2.02 -1.41 -4.38
CA LEU A 37 3.33 -1.32 -5.03
C LEU A 37 4.28 -0.42 -4.23
N VAL A 38 3.80 0.72 -3.76
CA VAL A 38 4.59 1.61 -2.88
C VAL A 38 5.02 0.88 -1.60
N LEU A 39 4.12 0.12 -0.96
CA LEU A 39 4.46 -0.68 0.22
C LEU A 39 5.48 -1.78 -0.09
N ARG A 40 5.40 -2.41 -1.27
CA ARG A 40 6.37 -3.41 -1.72
C ARG A 40 7.77 -2.78 -1.86
N GLU A 41 7.87 -1.63 -2.49
CA GLU A 41 9.14 -0.90 -2.66
C GLU A 41 9.74 -0.46 -1.32
N LEU A 42 8.88 -0.14 -0.33
CA LEU A 42 9.30 0.14 1.04
C LEU A 42 9.80 -1.10 1.80
N GLY A 43 9.69 -2.30 1.21
CA GLY A 43 10.15 -3.55 1.80
C GLY A 43 9.13 -4.25 2.69
N VAL A 44 7.83 -3.91 2.57
CA VAL A 44 6.76 -4.62 3.28
C VAL A 44 6.65 -6.07 2.74
N PRO A 45 6.72 -7.09 3.61
CA PRO A 45 6.64 -8.49 3.21
C PRO A 45 5.33 -8.82 2.48
N GLN A 46 5.43 -9.66 1.46
CA GLN A 46 4.30 -10.07 0.62
C GLN A 46 3.12 -10.64 1.44
N ARG A 47 3.39 -11.37 2.53
CA ARG A 47 2.34 -11.86 3.46
C ARG A 47 1.45 -10.73 4.01
N LEU A 48 2.04 -9.57 4.29
CA LEU A 48 1.33 -8.40 4.80
C LEU A 48 0.60 -7.67 3.66
N LEU A 49 1.19 -7.62 2.47
CA LEU A 49 0.56 -7.06 1.27
C LEU A 49 -0.69 -7.85 0.86
N PHE A 50 -0.62 -9.18 0.85
CA PHE A 50 -1.78 -10.02 0.59
C PHE A 50 -2.89 -9.80 1.62
N SER A 51 -2.53 -9.70 2.91
CA SER A 51 -3.50 -9.38 3.96
C SER A 51 -4.19 -8.03 3.73
N LEU A 52 -3.52 -7.05 3.12
CA LEU A 52 -4.10 -5.75 2.78
C LEU A 52 -5.03 -5.85 1.57
N LEU A 53 -4.63 -6.58 0.54
CA LEU A 53 -5.39 -6.77 -0.71
C LEU A 53 -6.72 -7.50 -0.48
N ILE A 54 -6.71 -8.55 0.33
CA ILE A 54 -7.92 -9.33 0.64
C ILE A 54 -8.80 -8.67 1.71
N SER A 55 -8.30 -7.63 2.40
CA SER A 55 -9.10 -6.94 3.39
C SER A 55 -10.10 -5.99 2.74
N ASP A 56 -11.31 -5.96 3.30
CA ASP A 56 -12.34 -4.98 2.92
C ASP A 56 -12.03 -3.57 3.47
N ARG A 57 -10.88 -3.40 4.13
CA ARG A 57 -10.49 -2.14 4.76
C ARG A 57 -10.03 -1.15 3.69
N GLN A 58 -10.59 0.05 3.73
CA GLN A 58 -10.30 1.17 2.81
C GLN A 58 -8.94 1.85 3.06
N ILE A 59 -7.99 1.21 3.75
CA ILE A 59 -6.65 1.75 4.12
C ILE A 59 -5.91 2.34 2.92
N VAL A 60 -6.22 1.78 1.76
CA VAL A 60 -5.52 2.00 0.49
C VAL A 60 -6.38 2.76 -0.53
N CYS A 61 -7.47 3.39 -0.08
CA CYS A 61 -8.45 4.05 -0.94
C CYS A 61 -8.34 5.58 -0.87
N GLY A 62 -7.31 6.11 -1.53
CA GLY A 62 -7.01 7.54 -1.59
C GLY A 62 -5.53 7.72 -1.90
N ARG A 63 -5.18 8.65 -2.79
CA ARG A 63 -3.78 8.90 -3.17
C ARG A 63 -3.07 9.72 -2.11
N GLU A 64 -3.50 10.96 -1.95
CA GLU A 64 -2.87 11.94 -1.07
C GLU A 64 -2.87 11.47 0.39
N ARG A 65 -4.03 11.01 0.88
CA ARG A 65 -4.18 10.49 2.26
C ARG A 65 -3.29 9.28 2.55
N PHE A 66 -3.07 8.41 1.57
CA PHE A 66 -2.19 7.26 1.75
C PHE A 66 -0.74 7.71 1.86
N GLU A 67 -0.28 8.58 0.96
CA GLU A 67 1.10 9.09 0.96
C GLU A 67 1.41 9.85 2.27
N GLU A 68 0.51 10.71 2.72
CA GLU A 68 0.66 11.43 4.01
C GLU A 68 0.70 10.48 5.22
N SER A 69 -0.20 9.48 5.26
CA SER A 69 -0.24 8.52 6.36
C SER A 69 1.00 7.64 6.37
N LEU A 70 1.47 7.24 5.18
CA LEU A 70 2.68 6.46 5.00
C LEU A 70 3.90 7.23 5.50
N GLN A 71 4.03 8.49 5.10
CA GLN A 71 5.13 9.36 5.54
C GLN A 71 5.17 9.46 7.08
N LYS A 72 4.04 9.74 7.72
CA LYS A 72 3.96 9.84 9.20
C LYS A 72 4.40 8.54 9.88
N VAL A 73 3.99 7.38 9.38
CA VAL A 73 4.36 6.08 10.00
C VAL A 73 5.84 5.78 9.83
N VAL A 74 6.43 6.15 8.68
CA VAL A 74 7.88 6.04 8.45
C VAL A 74 8.64 6.99 9.39
N GLU A 75 8.19 8.24 9.54
CA GLU A 75 8.79 9.22 10.46
C GLU A 75 8.70 8.80 11.93
N MET A 76 7.62 8.11 12.33
CA MET A 76 7.49 7.51 13.67
C MET A 76 8.45 6.32 13.92
N GLY A 77 9.18 5.85 12.89
CA GLY A 77 10.17 4.79 13.02
C GLY A 77 9.60 3.37 13.10
N PHE A 78 8.38 3.14 12.60
CA PHE A 78 7.84 1.79 12.51
C PHE A 78 8.56 0.98 11.43
N ASP A 79 8.99 -0.25 11.75
CA ASP A 79 9.64 -1.15 10.80
C ASP A 79 8.64 -1.71 9.77
N PRO A 80 8.80 -1.41 8.46
CA PRO A 80 7.94 -1.90 7.37
C PRO A 80 7.80 -3.43 7.31
N LYS A 81 8.73 -4.18 7.91
CA LYS A 81 8.72 -5.65 7.92
C LYS A 81 7.79 -6.25 8.97
N THR A 82 7.23 -5.42 9.85
CA THR A 82 6.40 -5.85 10.97
C THR A 82 4.92 -5.60 10.72
N SER A 83 4.05 -6.42 11.32
CA SER A 83 2.60 -6.16 11.32
C SER A 83 2.25 -4.85 12.02
N LYS A 84 3.07 -4.39 12.97
CA LYS A 84 2.89 -3.12 13.68
C LYS A 84 2.87 -1.93 12.72
N PHE A 85 3.70 -1.96 11.68
CA PHE A 85 3.68 -0.94 10.63
C PHE A 85 2.33 -0.85 9.93
N VAL A 86 1.75 -1.99 9.56
CA VAL A 86 0.43 -2.04 8.91
C VAL A 86 -0.67 -1.55 9.83
N TYR A 87 -0.62 -1.91 11.12
CA TYR A 87 -1.57 -1.40 12.12
C TYR A 87 -1.43 0.11 12.33
N ALA A 88 -0.22 0.63 12.42
CA ALA A 88 0.06 2.06 12.54
C ALA A 88 -0.45 2.82 11.30
N LEU A 89 -0.20 2.29 10.10
CA LEU A 89 -0.70 2.86 8.85
C LEU A 89 -2.22 2.94 8.82
N HIS A 90 -2.92 1.87 9.19
CA HIS A 90 -4.38 1.90 9.31
C HIS A 90 -4.83 2.92 10.37
N ALA A 91 -4.18 2.97 11.54
CA ALA A 91 -4.56 3.91 12.59
C ALA A 91 -4.40 5.38 12.16
N VAL A 92 -3.25 5.74 11.59
CA VAL A 92 -2.97 7.10 11.10
C VAL A 92 -3.92 7.48 9.96
N TYR A 93 -4.19 6.54 9.05
CA TYR A 93 -5.14 6.75 7.96
C TYR A 93 -6.55 7.06 8.48
N GLN A 94 -7.04 6.33 9.47
CA GLN A 94 -8.36 6.58 10.08
C GLN A 94 -8.41 7.86 10.94
N LEU A 95 -7.30 8.26 11.56
CA LEU A 95 -7.23 9.50 12.34
C LEU A 95 -7.33 10.75 11.46
N SER A 96 -6.76 10.69 10.25
CA SER A 96 -6.92 11.74 9.24
C SER A 96 -8.37 11.97 8.80
N ASP A 97 -9.28 11.03 9.11
CA ASP A 97 -10.72 11.12 8.84
C ASP A 97 -11.52 11.81 9.96
N LYS A 98 -10.94 11.90 11.17
CA LYS A 98 -11.61 12.45 12.36
C LYS A 98 -11.19 13.87 12.73
N ALA A 99 -10.28 14.48 11.97
CA ALA A 99 -9.81 15.84 12.21
C ALA A 99 -10.75 16.93 11.62
N ILE A 100 -12.06 16.69 11.62
CA ILE A 100 -13.09 17.67 11.22
C ILE A 100 -13.85 18.13 12.46
#